data_AF-A0A1M3KV56-F1
#
_entry.id   AF-A0A1M3KV56-F1
#
_cell.length_a   1.000
_cell.length_b   1.000
_cell.length_c   1.000
_cell.angle_alpha   90.00
_cell.angle_beta   90.00
_cell.angle_gamma   90.00
#
_symmetry.space_group_name_H-M   'P 1'
#
loop_
_entity.id
_entity.type
_entity.pdbx_description
1 polymer ?
#
loop_
_entity_poly.entity_id
_entity_poly.type
_entity_poly.pdbx_seq_one_letter_code
_entity_poly.pdbx_strand_id
1 'polypeptide(L)'
;MDEMNKHEGNVILEYVPIYKLYSNHYSSMLLVLTPFYALFSYLLFYRRGYNYMEHLVMLSYLSGARIFVLLLFYPFIYLSHSQFVYLVVNFLAEIYFIWGLSQFFKRSSWFAAIFKVLLLIVLAVVTLLVLVIAIFLVFKYYHFKL
;
A
#
# COMPACT_ATOMS: atom_id res chain seq x y z
N MET A 1 -0.72 18.63 2.88
CA MET A 1 -1.54 17.55 2.29
C MET A 1 -2.81 18.15 1.68
N ASP A 2 -3.59 18.96 2.41
CA ASP A 2 -4.78 19.64 1.85
C ASP A 2 -4.48 20.54 0.64
N GLU A 3 -3.35 21.24 0.60
CA GLU A 3 -2.99 22.06 -0.56
C GLU A 3 -2.62 21.25 -1.82
N MET A 4 -2.12 20.02 -1.66
CA MET A 4 -1.86 19.08 -2.77
C MET A 4 -3.07 18.21 -3.11
N ASN A 5 -4.04 18.12 -2.19
CA ASN A 5 -5.34 17.48 -2.37
C ASN A 5 -6.40 18.47 -2.87
N LYS A 6 -6.02 19.72 -3.20
CA LYS A 6 -6.86 20.62 -4.00
C LYS A 6 -6.97 20.03 -5.40
N HIS A 7 -7.87 19.06 -5.53
CA HIS A 7 -8.41 18.61 -6.80
C HIS A 7 -9.25 19.76 -7.34
N GLU A 8 -8.61 20.74 -7.99
CA GLU A 8 -9.31 21.71 -8.82
C GLU A 8 -10.05 20.92 -9.92
N GLY A 9 -11.29 20.53 -9.65
CA GLY A 9 -12.23 19.99 -10.64
C GLY A 9 -12.71 18.54 -10.49
N ASN A 10 -12.26 17.73 -9.52
CA ASN A 10 -12.69 16.32 -9.43
C ASN A 10 -13.61 16.05 -8.22
N VAL A 11 -14.81 16.63 -8.30
CA VAL A 11 -15.92 16.56 -7.32
C VAL A 11 -16.28 15.13 -6.90
N ILE A 12 -15.94 14.12 -7.70
CA ILE A 12 -16.30 12.71 -7.47
C ILE A 12 -15.41 12.06 -6.40
N LEU A 13 -14.12 12.39 -6.32
CA LEU A 13 -13.18 11.78 -5.36
C LEU A 13 -13.31 12.39 -3.95
N GLU A 14 -13.73 13.65 -3.87
CA GLU A 14 -13.94 14.38 -2.61
C GLU A 14 -15.10 13.79 -1.78
N TYR A 15 -16.08 13.16 -2.44
CA TYR A 15 -17.24 12.51 -1.81
C TYR A 15 -17.00 11.07 -1.33
N VAL A 16 -15.81 10.48 -1.55
CA VAL A 16 -15.53 9.11 -1.11
C VAL A 16 -14.95 9.14 0.30
N PRO A 17 -15.72 8.76 1.36
CA PRO A 17 -15.25 8.85 2.75
C PRO A 17 -13.98 8.02 3.00
N ILE A 18 -13.83 6.93 2.24
CA ILE A 18 -12.69 6.02 2.29
C ILE A 18 -11.40 6.69 1.79
N TYR A 19 -11.49 7.51 0.73
CA TYR A 19 -10.31 8.22 0.21
C TYR A 19 -9.78 9.21 1.24
N LYS A 20 -10.67 9.98 1.87
CA LYS A 20 -10.33 10.92 2.94
C LYS A 20 -9.76 10.23 4.18
N LEU A 21 -10.32 9.08 4.57
CA LEU A 21 -9.79 8.27 5.67
C LEU A 21 -8.39 7.73 5.34
N TYR A 22 -8.17 7.28 4.10
CA TYR A 22 -6.89 6.78 3.64
C TYR A 22 -5.82 7.89 3.58
N SER A 23 -6.14 9.05 3.03
CA SER A 23 -5.19 10.16 2.92
C SER A 23 -4.79 10.72 4.29
N ASN A 24 -5.73 10.83 5.23
CA ASN A 24 -5.47 11.34 6.58
C ASN A 24 -4.71 10.33 7.46
N HIS A 25 -4.85 9.04 7.20
CA HIS A 25 -4.26 7.98 8.01
C HIS A 25 -3.45 6.97 7.19
N TYR A 26 -2.69 7.47 6.21
CA TYR A 26 -1.92 6.65 5.28
C TYR A 26 -1.06 5.59 5.97
N SER A 27 -0.25 5.98 6.96
CA SER A 27 0.64 5.06 7.68
C SER A 27 -0.13 3.97 8.44
N SER A 28 -1.24 4.34 9.08
CA SER A 28 -2.09 3.38 9.81
C SER A 28 -2.77 2.40 8.85
N MET A 29 -3.26 2.90 7.70
CA MET A 29 -3.83 2.05 6.66
C MET A 29 -2.80 1.08 6.09
N LEU A 30 -1.56 1.55 5.88
CA LEU A 30 -0.47 0.70 5.40
C LEU A 30 -0.18 -0.45 6.38
N LEU A 31 -0.20 -0.18 7.69
CA LEU A 31 -0.01 -1.20 8.74
C LEU A 31 -1.16 -2.19 8.79
N VAL A 32 -2.42 -1.74 8.70
CA VAL A 32 -3.60 -2.61 8.65
C VAL A 32 -3.58 -3.50 7.40
N LEU A 33 -2.99 -3.02 6.30
CA LEU A 33 -2.84 -3.77 5.07
C LEU A 33 -1.72 -4.82 5.13
N THR A 34 -0.67 -4.60 5.92
CA THR A 34 0.50 -5.49 5.98
C THR A 34 0.17 -6.96 6.25
N PRO A 35 -0.75 -7.33 7.16
CA PRO A 35 -1.17 -8.73 7.36
C PRO A 35 -1.79 -9.39 6.14
N PHE A 36 -2.54 -8.64 5.32
CA PHE A 36 -3.13 -9.13 4.08
C PHE A 36 -2.05 -9.33 3.01
N TYR A 37 -1.14 -8.37 2.87
CA TYR A 37 0.05 -8.52 2.04
C TYR A 37 0.87 -9.75 2.44
N ALA A 38 1.02 -9.99 3.75
CA ALA A 38 1.73 -11.15 4.27
C ALA A 38 1.02 -12.47 3.93
N LEU A 39 -0.31 -12.47 3.92
CA LEU A 39 -1.09 -13.66 3.58
C LEU A 39 -0.88 -14.04 2.12
N PHE A 40 -1.01 -13.08 1.21
CA PHE A 40 -0.80 -13.34 -0.21
C PHE A 40 0.67 -13.62 -0.54
N SER A 41 1.61 -12.99 0.17
CA SER A 41 3.02 -13.33 0.06
C SER A 41 3.27 -14.79 0.46
N TYR A 42 2.75 -15.19 1.62
CA TYR A 42 2.84 -16.55 2.09
C TYR A 42 2.25 -17.54 1.09
N LEU A 43 1.08 -17.26 0.52
CA LEU A 43 0.45 -18.14 -0.48
C LEU A 43 1.25 -18.22 -1.80
N LEU A 44 1.69 -17.09 -2.36
CA LEU A 44 2.43 -17.03 -3.64
C LEU A 44 3.85 -17.58 -3.55
N PHE A 45 4.42 -17.57 -2.34
CA PHE A 45 5.76 -18.02 -2.06
C PHE A 45 5.79 -19.24 -1.12
N TYR A 46 4.66 -19.92 -0.91
CA TYR A 46 4.53 -21.06 0.02
C TYR A 46 5.60 -22.15 -0.20
N ARG A 47 5.95 -22.42 -1.45
CA ARG A 47 6.99 -23.40 -1.83
C ARG A 47 8.41 -23.03 -1.36
N ARG A 48 8.61 -21.86 -0.75
CA ARG A 48 9.91 -21.39 -0.25
C ARG A 48 10.21 -21.90 1.17
N GLY A 49 9.21 -22.43 1.88
CA GLY A 49 9.38 -22.96 3.24
C GLY A 49 9.38 -21.91 4.35
N TYR A 50 9.13 -20.64 4.03
CA TYR A 50 8.97 -19.58 5.03
C TYR A 50 7.58 -19.63 5.65
N ASN A 51 7.48 -19.31 6.94
CA ASN A 51 6.21 -19.27 7.64
C ASN A 51 5.52 -17.90 7.47
N TYR A 52 4.22 -17.83 7.77
CA TYR A 52 3.46 -16.58 7.65
C TYR A 52 4.05 -15.42 8.49
N MET A 53 4.59 -15.71 9.67
CA MET A 53 5.20 -14.69 10.55
C MET A 53 6.47 -14.08 9.93
N GLU A 54 7.30 -14.86 9.25
CA GLU A 54 8.47 -14.35 8.52
C GLU A 54 8.06 -13.44 7.37
N HIS A 55 7.01 -13.81 6.64
CA HIS A 55 6.42 -12.93 5.62
C HIS A 55 5.88 -11.63 6.24
N LEU A 56 5.20 -11.72 7.38
CA LEU A 56 4.65 -10.57 8.09
C LEU A 56 5.73 -9.61 8.58
N VAL A 57 6.78 -10.13 9.24
CA VAL A 57 7.90 -9.33 9.75
C VAL A 57 8.65 -8.67 8.60
N MET A 58 8.97 -9.42 7.54
CA MET A 58 9.64 -8.89 6.35
C MET A 58 8.82 -7.77 5.71
N LEU A 59 7.53 -7.99 5.48
CA LEU A 59 6.66 -6.98 4.87
C LEU A 59 6.47 -5.77 5.77
N SER A 60 6.39 -5.94 7.09
CA SER A 60 6.33 -4.84 8.05
C SER A 60 7.58 -3.97 7.97
N TYR A 61 8.76 -4.60 7.89
CA TYR A 61 10.03 -3.89 7.71
C TYR A 61 10.06 -3.10 6.40
N LEU A 62 9.68 -3.72 5.29
CA LEU A 62 9.67 -3.06 3.98
C LEU A 62 8.60 -1.95 3.89
N SER A 63 7.43 -2.16 4.47
CA SER A 63 6.36 -1.16 4.61
C SER A 63 6.84 0.05 5.41
N GLY A 64 7.53 -0.18 6.55
CA GLY A 64 8.16 0.88 7.33
C GLY A 64 9.23 1.63 6.53
N ALA A 65 10.08 0.90 5.80
CA ALA A 65 11.11 1.49 4.96
C ALA A 65 10.54 2.42 3.86
N ARG A 66 9.40 2.08 3.25
CA ARG A 66 8.69 3.00 2.33
C ARG A 66 8.32 4.31 2.99
N ILE A 67 7.78 4.25 4.22
CA ILE A 67 7.42 5.44 5.01
C ILE A 67 8.68 6.26 5.31
N PHE A 68 9.79 5.60 5.67
CA PHE A 68 11.07 6.28 5.86
C PHE A 68 11.58 6.98 4.59
N VAL A 69 11.43 6.38 3.41
CA VAL A 69 11.76 7.05 2.13
C VAL A 69 10.89 8.29 1.94
N LEU A 70 9.57 8.18 2.15
CA LEU A 70 8.66 9.34 2.06
C LEU A 70 9.04 10.45 3.06
N LEU A 71 9.40 10.08 4.28
CA LEU A 71 9.82 11.01 5.32
C LEU A 71 11.15 11.69 4.98
N LEU A 72 12.12 10.93 4.46
CA LEU A 72 13.42 11.44 4.04
C LEU A 72 13.29 12.51 2.94
N PHE A 73 12.38 12.29 1.99
CA PHE A 73 12.12 13.23 0.90
C PHE A 73 11.01 14.23 1.18
N TYR A 74 10.43 14.22 2.40
CA TYR A 74 9.37 15.14 2.79
C TYR A 74 9.76 16.62 2.61
N PRO A 75 10.99 17.09 2.92
CA PRO A 75 11.38 18.47 2.66
C PRO A 75 11.24 18.87 1.19
N PHE A 76 11.63 17.98 0.25
CA PHE A 76 11.51 18.25 -1.18
C PHE A 76 10.05 18.29 -1.64
N ILE A 77 9.23 17.37 -1.11
CA ILE A 77 7.78 17.36 -1.39
C ILE A 77 7.14 18.66 -0.89
N TYR A 78 7.46 19.06 0.34
CA TYR A 78 6.90 20.25 0.98
C TYR A 78 7.34 21.54 0.27
N LEU A 79 8.64 21.70 -0.03
CA LEU A 79 9.15 22.92 -0.66
C LEU A 79 8.70 23.06 -2.11
N SER A 80 8.64 21.97 -2.86
CA SER A 80 8.27 22.02 -4.29
C SER A 80 6.79 22.32 -4.52
N HIS A 81 5.91 22.01 -3.55
CA HIS A 81 4.45 22.02 -3.70
C HIS A 81 3.95 21.26 -4.95
N SER A 82 4.78 20.37 -5.50
CA SER A 82 4.56 19.75 -6.80
C SER A 82 4.04 18.34 -6.62
N GLN A 83 2.86 18.06 -7.19
CA GLN A 83 2.32 16.70 -7.27
C GLN A 83 3.28 15.76 -8.00
N PHE A 84 4.00 16.25 -9.01
CA PHE A 84 4.99 15.45 -9.73
C PHE A 84 6.12 14.97 -8.81
N VAL A 85 6.66 15.84 -7.96
CA VAL A 85 7.70 15.45 -6.99
C VAL A 85 7.19 14.41 -6.01
N TYR A 86 5.96 14.57 -5.51
CA TYR A 86 5.32 13.56 -4.65
C TYR A 86 5.19 12.20 -5.35
N LEU A 87 4.74 12.18 -6.61
CA LEU A 87 4.62 10.94 -7.39
C LEU A 87 5.96 10.27 -7.61
N VAL A 88 7.01 11.04 -7.93
CA VAL A 88 8.37 10.52 -8.11
C VAL A 88 8.88 9.87 -6.82
N VAL A 89 8.71 10.51 -5.66
CA VAL A 89 9.15 9.94 -4.38
C VAL A 89 8.37 8.66 -4.03
N ASN A 90 7.05 8.64 -4.26
CA ASN A 90 6.25 7.42 -4.08
C ASN A 90 6.71 6.29 -5.00
N PHE A 91 7.02 6.61 -6.26
CA PHE A 91 7.54 5.65 -7.22
C PHE A 91 8.90 5.08 -6.78
N LEU A 92 9.79 5.92 -6.24
CA LEU A 92 11.05 5.48 -5.65
C LEU A 92 10.85 4.55 -4.44
N ALA A 93 9.90 4.88 -3.55
CA ALA A 93 9.56 4.03 -2.42
C ALA A 93 9.02 2.65 -2.87
N GLU A 94 8.22 2.60 -3.94
CA GLU A 94 7.74 1.34 -4.51
C GLU A 94 8.85 0.52 -5.17
N ILE A 95 9.76 1.18 -5.92
CA ILE A 95 10.94 0.50 -6.47
C ILE A 95 11.76 -0.15 -5.34
N TYR A 96 12.00 0.58 -4.25
CA TYR A 96 12.74 0.06 -3.10
C TYR A 96 12.06 -1.18 -2.50
N PHE A 97 10.74 -1.16 -2.38
CA PHE A 97 10.00 -2.30 -1.86
C PHE A 97 10.02 -3.52 -2.79
N ILE A 98 9.82 -3.32 -4.10
CA ILE A 98 9.88 -4.39 -5.09
C ILE A 98 11.28 -5.01 -5.07
N TRP A 99 12.32 -4.17 -5.03
CA TRP A 99 13.69 -4.61 -4.89
C TRP A 99 13.90 -5.42 -3.61
N GLY A 100 13.47 -4.89 -2.45
CA GLY A 100 13.62 -5.56 -1.15
C GLY A 100 12.93 -6.93 -1.10
N LEU A 101 11.69 -7.03 -1.62
CA LEU A 101 10.99 -8.31 -1.74
C LEU A 101 11.74 -9.27 -2.68
N SER A 102 12.20 -8.78 -3.83
CA SER A 102 12.93 -9.62 -4.80
C SER A 102 14.22 -10.20 -4.21
N GLN A 103 14.91 -9.45 -3.34
CA GLN A 103 16.13 -9.89 -2.66
C GLN A 103 15.88 -10.99 -1.62
N PHE A 104 14.71 -10.99 -0.98
CA PHE A 104 14.35 -12.07 -0.07
C PHE A 104 14.07 -13.38 -0.83
N PHE A 105 13.56 -13.26 -2.06
CA PHE A 105 13.19 -14.36 -2.92
C PHE A 105 14.28 -14.78 -3.93
N LYS A 106 15.57 -14.69 -3.55
CA LYS A 106 16.79 -14.94 -4.36
C LYS A 106 16.83 -16.21 -5.24
N ARG A 107 16.04 -17.26 -4.96
CA ARG A 107 15.97 -18.48 -5.80
C ARG A 107 15.07 -18.42 -7.04
N SER A 108 14.50 -17.25 -7.39
CA SER A 108 13.69 -17.09 -8.62
C SER A 108 14.40 -16.19 -9.61
N SER A 109 14.14 -16.39 -10.91
CA SER A 109 14.49 -15.38 -11.90
C SER A 109 13.90 -14.03 -11.51
N TRP A 110 14.66 -12.96 -11.72
CA TRP A 110 14.29 -11.60 -11.31
C TRP A 110 12.93 -11.17 -11.88
N PHE A 111 12.64 -11.54 -13.13
CA PHE A 111 11.34 -11.31 -13.76
C PHE A 111 10.18 -12.05 -13.07
N ALA A 112 10.37 -13.31 -12.70
CA ALA A 112 9.33 -14.06 -11.97
C ALA A 112 9.13 -13.53 -10.55
N ALA A 113 10.17 -12.97 -9.92
CA ALA A 113 10.04 -12.29 -8.64
C ALA A 113 9.21 -11.00 -8.79
N ILE A 114 9.52 -10.15 -9.77
CA ILE A 114 8.75 -8.93 -10.06
C ILE A 114 7.30 -9.26 -10.36
N PHE A 115 7.04 -10.24 -11.23
CA PHE A 115 5.67 -10.65 -11.57
C PHE A 115 4.88 -11.09 -10.34
N LYS A 116 5.49 -11.89 -9.45
CA LYS A 116 4.84 -12.30 -8.20
C LYS A 116 4.59 -11.13 -7.25
N VAL A 117 5.49 -10.15 -7.18
CA VAL A 117 5.30 -8.93 -6.39
C VAL A 117 4.15 -8.09 -6.95
N LEU A 118 4.08 -7.91 -8.27
CA LEU A 118 2.97 -7.24 -8.93
C LEU A 118 1.64 -7.96 -8.66
N LEU A 119 1.61 -9.29 -8.79
CA LEU A 119 0.44 -10.10 -8.48
C LEU A 119 0.03 -9.97 -7.02
N LEU A 120 0.98 -9.94 -6.08
CA LEU A 120 0.75 -9.69 -4.66
C LEU A 120 0.11 -8.32 -4.41
N ILE A 121 0.57 -7.28 -5.11
CA ILE A 121 -0.03 -5.93 -5.02
C ILE A 121 -1.48 -5.96 -5.53
N VAL A 122 -1.72 -6.59 -6.69
CA VAL A 122 -3.08 -6.71 -7.25
C VAL A 122 -4.01 -7.47 -6.29
N LEU A 123 -3.57 -8.60 -5.75
CA LEU A 123 -4.36 -9.39 -4.81
C LEU A 123 -4.69 -8.61 -3.54
N ALA A 124 -3.72 -7.88 -2.99
CA ALA A 124 -3.94 -7.05 -1.81
C ALA A 124 -4.94 -5.91 -2.08
N VAL A 125 -4.84 -5.23 -3.23
CA VAL A 125 -5.78 -4.17 -3.62
C VAL A 125 -7.19 -4.72 -3.85
N VAL A 126 -7.33 -5.83 -4.57
CA VAL A 126 -8.63 -6.49 -4.78
C VAL A 126 -9.25 -6.89 -3.45
N THR A 127 -8.45 -7.43 -2.53
CA THR A 127 -8.92 -7.82 -1.19
C THR A 127 -9.39 -6.61 -0.39
N LEU A 128 -8.65 -5.49 -0.45
CA LEU A 128 -9.08 -4.25 0.19
C LEU A 128 -10.40 -3.74 -0.40
N LEU A 129 -10.57 -3.77 -1.73
CA LEU A 129 -11.84 -3.37 -2.35
C LEU A 129 -13.00 -4.24 -1.88
N VAL A 130 -12.81 -5.56 -1.81
CA VAL A 130 -13.83 -6.49 -1.29
C VAL A 130 -14.15 -6.20 0.17
N LEU A 131 -13.15 -5.97 1.02
CA LEU A 131 -13.35 -5.64 2.43
C LEU A 131 -14.12 -4.34 2.62
N VAL A 132 -13.75 -3.30 1.87
CA VAL A 132 -14.44 -2.00 1.90
C VAL A 132 -15.91 -2.15 1.49
N ILE A 133 -16.19 -2.89 0.42
CA ILE A 133 -17.56 -3.18 -0.03
C ILE A 133 -18.32 -3.96 1.05
N ALA A 134 -17.68 -4.99 1.65
CA ALA A 134 -18.30 -5.79 2.70
C ALA A 134 -18.66 -4.94 3.94
N ILE A 135 -17.73 -4.10 4.42
CA ILE A 135 -17.96 -3.19 5.55
C ILE A 135 -19.12 -2.23 5.23
N PHE A 136 -19.13 -1.66 4.02
CA PHE A 136 -20.20 -0.77 3.58
C PHE A 136 -21.57 -1.48 3.58
N LEU A 137 -21.66 -2.71 3.08
CA LEU A 137 -22.90 -3.50 3.08
C LEU A 137 -23.37 -3.81 4.50
N VAL A 138 -22.44 -4.15 5.41
CA VAL A 138 -22.73 -4.39 6.83
C VAL A 138 -23.29 -3.12 7.49
N PHE A 139 -22.64 -1.97 7.32
CA PHE A 139 -23.13 -0.71 7.88
C PHE A 139 -24.49 -0.31 7.34
N LYS A 140 -24.72 -0.52 6.04
CA LYS A 140 -26.03 -0.32 5.41
C LYS A 140 -27.09 -1.24 6.03
N TYR A 141 -26.77 -2.51 6.27
CA TYR A 141 -27.68 -3.49 6.86
C TYR A 141 -28.07 -3.12 8.30
N TYR A 142 -27.11 -2.67 9.12
CA TYR A 142 -27.36 -2.29 10.52
C TYR A 142 -27.88 -0.85 10.70
N HIS A 143 -28.24 -0.14 9.62
CA HIS A 143 -28.62 1.28 9.65
C HIS A 143 -27.64 2.17 10.43
N PHE A 144 -26.36 1.82 10.41
CA PHE A 144 -25.33 2.60 11.07
C PHE A 144 -25.16 3.92 10.29
N LYS A 145 -25.65 5.03 10.85
CA LYS A 145 -25.40 6.37 10.28
C LYS A 145 -23.97 6.77 10.63
N LEU A 146 -23.15 6.95 9.59
CA LEU A 146 -21.80 7.51 9.68
C LEU A 146 -21.86 9.04 9.79
#